data_AF-A0A1R2CZQ6-F1
#
_entry.id   AF-A0A1R2CZQ6-F1
#
_cell.length_a   1.000
_cell.length_b   1.000
_cell.length_c   1.000
_cell.angle_alpha   90.00
_cell.angle_beta   90.00
_cell.angle_gamma   90.00
#
_symmetry.space_group_name_H-M   'P 1'
#
loop_
_entity.id
_entity.type
_entity.pdbx_description
1 polymer ?
#
loop_
_entity_poly.entity_id
_entity_poly.type
_entity_poly.pdbx_seq_one_letter_code
_entity_poly.pdbx_strand_id
1 'polypeptide(L)'
;MSHRRAYTQFLQKPKHHIAVCEFPADLANSIIEKEIELEKNPSMILINELIALYTKAVEHYETQDNPKYLDFQERMHKMLLRPEILCILQKDNTKDFSREIGNTGKRSLSPKKILVNDEKMGLEIRKEQVEEDRKNLACQFTNVLSNGSSCLNLIKSVNENTESVLVKIVESIKEQDLELEKRVAMRKRNRYAKSQNFSLLSKKSQIIDNNESYMEEGDTTCTKSSLFTSDDIINEKFEKRLEELMEQNLSEKALKILETKMNYESQISELSEGSGLLNLVVDEMKKNMNEEITQIVEFYDNKRKEEIKKLKEEIYN
;
A
#
# COMPACT_ATOMS: atom_id res chain seq x y z
N MET A 1 30.39 -14.56 34.46
CA MET A 1 30.29 -13.40 33.55
C MET A 1 28.86 -13.33 33.03
N SER A 2 27.97 -12.70 33.79
CA SER A 2 26.52 -12.77 33.58
C SER A 2 25.94 -11.37 33.77
N HIS A 3 25.77 -10.60 32.70
CA HIS A 3 25.14 -9.28 32.73
C HIS A 3 24.40 -9.00 31.41
N ARG A 4 23.25 -8.32 31.54
CA ARG A 4 22.39 -7.67 30.53
C ARG A 4 21.21 -8.46 29.98
N ARG A 5 20.10 -8.42 30.73
CA ARG A 5 18.76 -8.22 30.16
C ARG A 5 17.96 -7.31 31.10
N ALA A 6 18.06 -6.02 30.86
CA ALA A 6 17.12 -5.02 31.38
C ALA A 6 16.88 -4.01 30.26
N TYR A 7 15.67 -3.47 30.19
CA TYR A 7 15.16 -2.44 29.25
C TYR A 7 14.47 -2.92 27.97
N THR A 8 13.23 -3.41 28.12
CA THR A 8 12.14 -3.21 27.15
C THR A 8 10.80 -3.04 27.88
N GLN A 9 10.74 -2.14 28.86
CA GLN A 9 9.50 -1.86 29.63
C GLN A 9 9.02 -0.40 29.50
N PHE A 10 9.61 0.37 28.60
CA PHE A 10 9.18 1.74 28.31
C PHE A 10 8.31 1.77 27.04
N LEU A 11 7.14 2.40 27.16
CA LEU A 11 6.12 2.70 26.14
C LEU A 11 4.87 1.81 26.07
N GLN A 12 4.40 1.25 27.19
CA GLN A 12 2.95 1.03 27.30
C GLN A 12 2.30 2.36 27.67
N LYS A 13 1.72 3.05 26.68
CA LYS A 13 0.92 4.25 26.94
C LYS A 13 -0.21 3.87 27.93
N PRO A 14 -0.43 4.65 28.99
CA PRO A 14 -1.53 4.38 29.92
C PRO A 14 -2.84 4.34 29.13
N LYS A 15 -3.54 3.21 29.19
CA LYS A 15 -4.87 3.05 28.62
C LYS A 15 -5.83 3.89 29.46
N HIS A 16 -6.04 5.14 29.04
CA HIS A 16 -7.11 5.94 29.61
C HIS A 16 -8.42 5.27 29.19
N HIS A 17 -9.18 4.75 30.15
CA HIS A 17 -10.56 4.35 29.95
C HIS A 17 -11.36 5.62 29.65
N ILE A 18 -11.42 5.98 28.37
CA ILE A 18 -12.28 7.05 27.88
C ILE A 18 -13.71 6.52 27.98
N ALA A 19 -14.56 7.23 28.71
CA ALA A 19 -15.98 6.93 28.77
C ALA A 19 -16.53 6.84 27.34
N VAL A 20 -17.11 5.70 27.01
CA VAL A 20 -17.65 5.41 25.68
C VAL A 20 -18.80 6.38 25.44
N CYS A 21 -18.55 7.49 24.76
CA CYS A 21 -19.63 8.30 24.20
C CYS A 21 -20.35 7.43 23.18
N GLU A 22 -21.63 7.16 23.37
CA GLU A 22 -22.42 6.36 22.44
C GLU A 22 -22.44 7.02 21.06
N PHE A 23 -22.20 6.21 20.02
CA PHE A 23 -22.24 6.66 18.63
C PHE A 23 -23.67 7.10 18.28
N PRO A 24 -23.89 8.30 17.73
CA PRO A 24 -25.21 8.69 17.26
C PRO A 24 -25.68 7.68 16.21
N ALA A 25 -26.76 6.96 16.49
CA ALA A 25 -27.30 5.93 15.59
C ALA A 25 -27.60 6.48 14.18
N ASP A 26 -27.88 7.78 14.10
CA ASP A 26 -28.23 8.48 12.88
C ASP A 26 -27.00 8.86 12.02
N LEU A 27 -25.76 8.80 12.55
CA LEU A 27 -24.58 9.24 11.80
C LEU A 27 -24.33 8.38 10.56
N ALA A 28 -24.47 7.06 10.70
CA ALA A 28 -24.28 6.12 9.59
C ALA A 28 -25.32 6.36 8.48
N ASN A 29 -26.58 6.55 8.85
CA ASN A 29 -27.65 6.85 7.90
C ASN A 29 -27.42 8.21 7.23
N SER A 30 -27.00 9.22 7.99
CA SER A 30 -26.72 10.56 7.46
C SER A 30 -25.57 10.55 6.45
N ILE A 31 -24.50 9.78 6.67
CA ILE A 31 -23.42 9.61 5.70
C ILE A 31 -23.96 8.98 4.40
N ILE A 32 -24.72 7.89 4.51
CA ILE A 32 -25.25 7.17 3.34
C ILE A 32 -26.22 8.05 2.54
N GLU A 33 -27.14 8.74 3.21
CA GLU A 33 -28.09 9.64 2.56
C GLU A 33 -27.38 10.76 1.80
N LYS A 34 -26.35 11.35 2.42
CA LYS A 34 -25.56 12.41 1.82
C LYS A 34 -24.65 11.91 0.69
N GLU A 35 -24.14 10.69 0.74
CA GLU A 35 -23.44 10.07 -0.40
C GLU A 35 -24.38 9.90 -1.60
N ILE A 36 -25.62 9.44 -1.37
CA ILE A 36 -26.62 9.29 -2.43
C ILE A 36 -27.01 10.67 -3.00
N GLU A 37 -27.13 11.69 -2.15
CA GLU A 37 -27.41 13.07 -2.57
C GLU A 37 -26.25 13.63 -3.42
N LEU A 38 -25.00 13.37 -3.01
CA LEU A 38 -23.80 13.78 -3.71
C LEU A 38 -23.67 13.12 -5.09
N GLU A 39 -24.06 11.85 -5.22
CA GLU A 39 -24.09 11.14 -6.52
C GLU A 39 -25.10 11.73 -7.50
N LYS A 40 -26.21 12.28 -7.00
CA LYS A 40 -27.23 12.90 -7.85
C LYS A 40 -26.82 14.31 -8.27
N ASN A 41 -26.36 15.13 -7.31
CA ASN A 41 -26.07 16.55 -7.52
C ASN A 41 -24.80 16.94 -6.75
N PRO A 42 -23.62 16.83 -7.37
CA PRO A 42 -22.37 17.10 -6.67
C PRO A 42 -22.25 18.61 -6.40
N SER A 43 -22.13 18.98 -5.12
CA SER A 43 -22.08 20.36 -4.64
C SER A 43 -21.00 20.52 -3.58
N MET A 44 -20.29 21.65 -3.59
CA MET A 44 -19.23 21.93 -2.62
C MET A 44 -19.73 21.91 -1.17
N ILE A 45 -20.96 22.37 -0.94
CA ILE A 45 -21.59 22.35 0.39
C ILE A 45 -21.75 20.89 0.87
N LEU A 46 -22.28 20.03 0.01
CA LEU A 46 -22.46 18.60 0.32
C LEU A 46 -21.12 17.89 0.55
N ILE A 47 -20.09 18.20 -0.24
CA ILE A 47 -18.74 17.63 -0.05
C ILE A 47 -18.22 18.00 1.34
N ASN A 48 -18.33 19.26 1.75
CA ASN A 48 -17.86 19.71 3.07
C ASN A 48 -18.67 19.09 4.22
N GLU A 49 -19.99 18.98 4.07
CA GLU A 49 -20.85 18.27 5.04
C GLU A 49 -20.43 16.82 5.19
N LEU A 50 -20.17 16.12 4.08
CA LEU A 50 -19.77 14.72 4.09
C LEU A 50 -18.39 14.51 4.71
N ILE A 51 -17.42 15.38 4.40
CA ILE A 51 -16.10 15.37 5.04
C ILE A 51 -16.27 15.51 6.56
N ALA A 52 -17.09 16.46 7.02
CA ALA A 52 -17.32 16.65 8.45
C ALA A 52 -17.97 15.42 9.12
N LEU A 53 -18.88 14.72 8.44
CA LEU A 53 -19.48 13.48 8.95
C LEU A 53 -18.44 12.34 9.01
N TYR A 54 -17.62 12.18 7.97
CA TYR A 54 -16.53 11.20 7.97
C TYR A 54 -15.49 11.47 9.04
N THR A 55 -15.06 12.72 9.22
CA THR A 55 -14.12 13.10 10.28
C THR A 55 -14.66 12.72 11.65
N LYS A 56 -15.93 13.02 11.94
CA LYS A 56 -16.58 12.60 13.20
C LYS A 56 -16.60 11.08 13.37
N ALA A 57 -16.87 10.33 12.30
CA ALA A 57 -16.87 8.88 12.35
C ALA A 57 -15.46 8.32 12.61
N VAL A 58 -14.44 8.84 11.91
CA VAL A 58 -13.04 8.45 12.09
C VAL A 58 -12.58 8.72 13.51
N GLU A 59 -12.78 9.94 14.03
CA GLU A 59 -12.42 10.30 15.42
C GLU A 59 -13.08 9.37 16.44
N HIS A 60 -14.36 9.04 16.22
CA HIS A 60 -15.09 8.15 17.12
C HIS A 60 -14.55 6.71 17.11
N TYR A 61 -14.29 6.13 15.93
CA TYR A 61 -13.76 4.76 15.86
C TYR A 61 -12.28 4.68 16.22
N GLU A 62 -11.49 5.73 15.96
CA GLU A 62 -10.08 5.81 16.35
C GLU A 62 -9.91 5.90 17.87
N THR A 63 -10.74 6.68 18.55
CA THR A 63 -10.73 6.77 20.03
C THR A 63 -11.10 5.45 20.71
N GLN A 64 -11.81 4.56 20.01
CA GLN A 64 -12.14 3.20 20.46
C GLN A 64 -11.11 2.15 20.04
N ASP A 65 -10.02 2.54 19.35
CA ASP A 65 -9.05 1.62 18.73
C ASP A 65 -9.73 0.57 17.82
N ASN A 66 -10.83 0.98 17.18
CA ASN A 66 -11.63 0.10 16.33
C ASN A 66 -11.19 0.25 14.87
N PRO A 67 -10.70 -0.82 14.21
CA PRO A 67 -10.12 -0.73 12.85
C PRO A 67 -11.09 -0.19 11.79
N LYS A 68 -12.40 -0.13 12.07
CA LYS A 68 -13.39 0.53 11.22
C LYS A 68 -13.05 1.98 10.87
N TYR A 69 -12.27 2.71 11.67
CA TYR A 69 -11.85 4.07 11.29
C TYR A 69 -11.08 4.08 9.96
N LEU A 70 -10.34 3.01 9.64
CA LEU A 70 -9.63 2.85 8.37
C LEU A 70 -10.61 2.75 7.19
N ASP A 71 -11.72 2.03 7.37
CA ASP A 71 -12.76 1.91 6.34
C ASP A 71 -13.39 3.28 6.02
N PHE A 72 -13.63 4.10 7.05
CA PHE A 72 -14.16 5.46 6.88
C PHE A 72 -13.13 6.39 6.23
N GLN A 73 -11.85 6.28 6.59
CA GLN A 73 -10.76 7.03 5.93
C GLN A 73 -10.65 6.66 4.45
N GLU A 74 -10.66 5.37 4.12
CA GLU A 74 -10.56 4.90 2.74
C GLU A 74 -11.78 5.33 1.91
N ARG A 75 -12.99 5.22 2.47
CA ARG A 75 -14.22 5.63 1.78
C ARG A 75 -14.26 7.14 1.52
N MET A 76 -13.86 7.96 2.50
CA MET A 76 -13.70 9.40 2.33
C MET A 76 -12.66 9.72 1.24
N HIS A 77 -11.51 9.03 1.25
CA HIS A 77 -10.46 9.24 0.26
C HIS A 77 -10.93 8.87 -1.16
N LYS A 78 -11.59 7.71 -1.32
CA LYS A 78 -12.17 7.28 -2.60
C LYS A 78 -13.21 8.26 -3.11
N MET A 79 -14.04 8.83 -2.24
CA MET A 79 -14.98 9.88 -2.61
C MET A 79 -14.25 11.12 -3.13
N LEU A 80 -13.23 11.62 -2.42
CA LEU A 80 -12.49 12.82 -2.84
C LEU A 80 -11.70 12.66 -4.15
N LEU A 81 -11.36 11.42 -4.54
CA LEU A 81 -10.70 11.10 -5.80
C LEU A 81 -11.65 10.98 -7.00
N ARG A 82 -12.98 11.06 -6.80
CA ARG A 82 -13.93 10.98 -7.92
C ARG A 82 -13.74 12.17 -8.88
N PRO A 83 -13.68 11.96 -10.21
CA PRO A 83 -13.42 13.03 -11.18
C PRO A 83 -14.40 14.22 -11.09
N GLU A 84 -15.66 13.95 -10.80
CA GLU A 84 -16.72 14.96 -10.69
C GLU A 84 -16.46 15.89 -9.50
N ILE A 85 -15.99 15.31 -8.38
CA ILE A 85 -15.68 16.01 -7.14
C ILE A 85 -14.39 16.84 -7.32
N LEU A 86 -13.37 16.26 -7.96
CA LEU A 86 -12.14 16.99 -8.29
C LEU A 86 -12.40 18.21 -9.17
N CYS A 87 -13.31 18.10 -10.15
CA CYS A 87 -13.70 19.23 -11.00
C CYS A 87 -14.31 20.38 -10.18
N ILE A 88 -15.10 20.07 -9.15
CA ILE A 88 -15.70 21.08 -8.26
C ILE A 88 -14.64 21.73 -7.38
N LEU A 89 -13.77 20.92 -6.74
CA LEU A 89 -12.70 21.41 -5.88
C LEU A 89 -11.71 22.31 -6.64
N GLN A 90 -11.46 22.06 -7.92
CA GLN A 90 -10.60 22.90 -8.75
C GLN A 90 -11.26 24.23 -9.17
N LYS A 91 -12.58 24.25 -9.37
CA LYS A 91 -13.32 25.45 -9.79
C LYS A 91 -13.36 26.54 -8.72
N ASP A 92 -13.33 26.19 -7.44
CA ASP A 92 -13.34 27.18 -6.37
C ASP A 92 -11.96 27.82 -6.15
N ASN A 93 -10.88 27.08 -6.42
CA ASN A 93 -9.51 27.59 -6.31
C ASN A 93 -9.11 28.60 -7.40
N THR A 94 -9.89 28.70 -8.49
CA THR A 94 -9.54 29.55 -9.66
C THR A 94 -10.25 30.90 -9.66
N LYS A 95 -11.25 31.14 -8.81
CA LYS A 95 -12.04 32.39 -8.83
C LYS A 95 -11.37 33.56 -8.11
N ASP A 96 -10.37 33.33 -7.27
CA ASP A 96 -9.72 34.38 -6.49
C ASP A 96 -8.48 35.00 -7.16
N PHE A 97 -8.01 34.45 -8.29
CA PHE A 97 -6.79 34.95 -8.96
C PHE A 97 -7.03 35.92 -10.13
N SER A 98 -8.29 36.26 -10.45
CA SER A 98 -8.62 37.10 -11.63
C SER A 98 -9.24 38.46 -11.31
N ARG A 99 -9.40 38.82 -10.03
CA ARG A 99 -9.94 40.13 -9.63
C ARG A 99 -9.12 40.74 -8.50
N GLU A 100 -7.94 41.28 -8.81
CA GLU A 100 -7.36 42.40 -8.05
C GLU A 100 -6.18 43.04 -8.79
N ILE A 101 -6.46 43.62 -9.96
CA ILE A 101 -5.68 44.76 -10.48
C ILE A 101 -6.71 45.84 -10.81
N GLY A 102 -7.07 46.66 -9.83
CA GLY A 102 -8.10 47.69 -10.01
C GLY A 102 -8.49 48.47 -8.76
N ASN A 103 -7.56 49.29 -8.26
CA ASN A 103 -7.75 50.58 -7.59
C ASN A 103 -8.78 50.79 -6.44
N THR A 104 -8.19 51.11 -5.27
CA THR A 104 -8.52 52.20 -4.33
C THR A 104 -9.82 52.16 -3.50
N GLY A 105 -9.67 52.16 -2.17
CA GLY A 105 -10.52 52.99 -1.31
C GLY A 105 -10.93 52.45 0.07
N LYS A 106 -10.04 52.59 1.06
CA LYS A 106 -10.28 53.03 2.45
C LYS A 106 -11.48 52.48 3.29
N ARG A 107 -11.11 52.02 4.50
CA ARG A 107 -11.85 51.85 5.80
C ARG A 107 -12.53 50.47 5.96
N SER A 108 -12.59 49.81 7.12
CA SER A 108 -12.24 50.14 8.51
C SER A 108 -12.23 48.84 9.36
N LEU A 109 -11.21 48.72 10.22
CA LEU A 109 -11.15 48.06 11.56
C LEU A 109 -12.27 47.09 11.97
N SER A 110 -11.91 45.84 12.33
CA SER A 110 -11.78 45.44 13.74
C SER A 110 -11.08 44.06 13.90
N PRO A 111 -10.32 43.82 14.99
CA PRO A 111 -9.54 42.60 15.16
C PRO A 111 -10.24 41.60 16.11
N LYS A 112 -10.49 40.38 15.64
CA LYS A 112 -10.77 39.22 16.50
C LYS A 112 -9.64 38.20 16.38
N LYS A 113 -8.90 38.08 17.49
CA LYS A 113 -7.92 37.02 17.75
C LYS A 113 -8.64 35.67 17.78
N ILE A 114 -8.21 34.71 16.95
CA ILE A 114 -8.36 33.28 17.23
C ILE A 114 -7.01 32.62 16.94
N LEU A 115 -6.58 31.86 17.93
CA LEU A 115 -5.24 31.41 18.19
C LEU A 115 -5.21 29.92 17.86
N VAL A 116 -5.02 29.59 16.58
CA VAL A 116 -4.69 28.25 16.07
C VAL A 116 -4.05 28.49 14.71
N ASN A 117 -2.77 28.19 14.51
CA ASN A 117 -2.14 27.86 13.20
C ASN A 117 -0.60 27.97 13.28
N ASP A 118 0.06 27.00 13.93
CA ASP A 118 1.50 26.79 13.71
C ASP A 118 1.78 25.66 12.69
N GLU A 119 0.81 24.78 12.42
CA GLU A 119 0.99 23.70 11.42
C GLU A 119 0.60 24.09 9.98
N LYS A 120 -0.25 25.12 9.81
CA LYS A 120 -0.69 25.58 8.48
C LYS A 120 0.42 26.37 7.74
N MET A 121 1.31 27.02 8.49
CA MET A 121 2.41 27.80 7.92
C MET A 121 3.45 26.91 7.21
N GLY A 122 3.67 25.69 7.68
CA GLY A 122 4.64 24.76 7.07
C GLY A 122 4.21 24.23 5.69
N LEU A 123 2.90 24.10 5.46
CA LEU A 123 2.34 23.66 4.17
C LEU A 123 2.37 24.78 3.13
N GLU A 124 2.09 26.02 3.53
CA GLU A 124 2.18 27.20 2.66
C GLU A 124 3.64 27.44 2.21
N ILE A 125 4.60 27.36 3.14
CA ILE A 125 6.03 27.51 2.84
C ILE A 125 6.50 26.41 1.89
N ARG A 126 6.07 25.15 2.08
CA ARG A 126 6.41 24.06 1.13
C ARG A 126 5.81 24.28 -0.25
N LYS A 127 4.58 24.77 -0.34
CA LYS A 127 3.91 25.03 -1.62
C LYS A 127 4.60 26.16 -2.38
N GLU A 128 5.00 27.21 -1.66
CA GLU A 128 5.76 28.34 -2.23
C GLU A 128 7.14 27.88 -2.71
N GLN A 129 7.85 27.06 -1.93
CA GLN A 129 9.13 26.47 -2.32
C GLN A 129 9.02 25.64 -3.61
N VAL A 130 7.99 24.77 -3.70
CA VAL A 130 7.77 23.94 -4.89
C VAL A 130 7.44 24.78 -6.11
N GLU A 131 6.67 25.86 -5.96
CA GLU A 131 6.32 26.74 -7.07
C GLU A 131 7.51 27.61 -7.50
N GLU A 132 8.37 28.01 -6.57
CA GLU A 132 9.63 28.69 -6.85
C GLU A 132 10.61 27.76 -7.58
N ASP A 133 10.76 26.51 -7.14
CA ASP A 133 11.56 25.49 -7.82
C ASP A 133 11.04 25.22 -9.24
N ARG A 134 9.71 25.16 -9.41
CA ARG A 134 9.07 25.01 -10.73
C ARG A 134 9.37 26.18 -11.65
N LYS A 135 9.30 27.42 -11.14
CA LYS A 135 9.64 28.63 -11.90
C LYS A 135 11.13 28.66 -12.25
N ASN A 136 12.00 28.29 -11.33
CA ASN A 136 13.44 28.21 -11.56
C ASN A 136 13.78 27.19 -12.66
N LEU A 137 13.12 26.02 -12.64
CA LEU A 137 13.27 25.00 -13.68
C LEU A 137 12.83 25.54 -15.05
N ALA A 138 11.66 26.19 -15.11
CA ALA A 138 11.14 26.79 -16.34
C ALA A 138 12.05 27.90 -16.90
N CYS A 139 12.63 28.73 -16.03
CA CYS A 139 13.61 29.75 -16.40
C CYS A 139 14.93 29.14 -16.93
N GLN A 140 15.39 28.01 -16.38
CA GLN A 140 16.55 27.31 -16.91
C GLN A 140 16.29 26.77 -18.32
N PHE A 141 15.12 26.18 -18.58
CA PHE A 141 14.77 25.69 -19.91
C PHE A 141 14.66 26.80 -20.96
N THR A 142 14.10 27.95 -20.60
CA THR A 142 13.92 29.07 -21.52
C THR A 142 15.23 29.79 -21.86
N ASN A 143 16.15 29.96 -20.92
CA ASN A 143 17.46 30.58 -21.17
C ASN A 143 18.41 29.68 -21.98
N VAL A 144 18.28 28.35 -21.90
CA VAL A 144 19.15 27.42 -22.63
C VAL A 144 18.77 27.32 -24.11
N LEU A 145 17.50 27.53 -24.47
CA LEU A 145 17.03 27.48 -25.86
C LEU A 145 17.53 28.66 -26.72
N SER A 146 17.96 29.77 -26.12
CA SER A 146 18.49 30.93 -26.85
C SER A 146 19.93 30.76 -27.38
N ASN A 147 20.71 29.80 -26.88
CA ASN A 147 22.11 29.61 -27.25
C ASN A 147 22.37 28.17 -27.73
N GLY A 148 22.35 27.95 -29.05
CA GLY A 148 22.39 26.63 -29.68
C GLY A 148 23.59 25.72 -29.32
N SER A 149 24.73 26.25 -28.85
CA SER A 149 25.86 25.44 -28.38
C SER A 149 25.69 24.91 -26.94
N SER A 150 24.76 25.47 -26.16
CA SER A 150 24.51 25.10 -24.76
C SER A 150 23.61 23.86 -24.62
N CYS A 151 22.83 23.52 -25.65
CA CYS A 151 21.86 22.42 -25.60
C CYS A 151 22.54 21.04 -25.50
N LEU A 152 23.65 20.82 -26.22
CA LEU A 152 24.39 19.55 -26.15
C LEU A 152 25.01 19.30 -24.76
N ASN A 153 25.54 20.34 -24.12
CA ASN A 153 26.09 20.22 -22.77
C ASN A 153 24.98 19.97 -21.73
N LEU A 154 23.80 20.56 -21.93
CA LEU A 154 22.62 20.29 -21.09
C LEU A 154 22.16 18.84 -21.25
N ILE A 155 22.03 18.35 -22.49
CA ILE A 155 21.65 16.96 -22.76
C ILE A 155 22.64 16.00 -22.09
N LYS A 156 23.94 16.26 -22.22
CA LYS A 156 24.98 15.45 -21.57
C LYS A 156 24.86 15.47 -20.05
N SER A 157 24.70 16.64 -19.45
CA SER A 157 24.49 16.79 -18.00
C SER A 157 23.22 16.09 -17.51
N VAL A 158 22.11 16.21 -18.23
CA VAL A 158 20.85 15.53 -17.87
C VAL A 158 21.02 14.03 -17.99
N ASN A 159 21.75 13.54 -19.00
CA ASN A 159 21.99 12.10 -19.16
C ASN A 159 22.85 11.54 -18.02
N GLU A 160 23.92 12.23 -17.64
CA GLU A 160 24.77 11.88 -16.49
C GLU A 160 23.97 11.89 -15.17
N ASN A 161 23.11 12.89 -14.97
CA ASN A 161 22.23 12.96 -13.80
C ASN A 161 21.20 11.82 -13.79
N THR A 162 20.62 11.51 -14.95
CA THR A 162 19.63 10.43 -15.09
C THR A 162 20.27 9.07 -14.78
N GLU A 163 21.48 8.83 -15.29
CA GLU A 163 22.24 7.61 -15.01
C GLU A 163 22.56 7.49 -13.51
N SER A 164 22.99 8.58 -12.86
CA SER A 164 23.22 8.59 -11.40
C SER A 164 21.94 8.31 -10.60
N VAL A 165 20.81 8.87 -11.00
CA VAL A 165 19.50 8.61 -10.35
C VAL A 165 19.09 7.16 -10.54
N LEU A 166 19.27 6.59 -11.73
CA LEU A 166 18.96 5.18 -12.00
C LEU A 166 19.81 4.24 -11.13
N VAL A 167 21.10 4.52 -10.98
CA VAL A 167 21.99 3.74 -10.08
C VAL A 167 21.47 3.77 -8.65
N LYS A 168 21.12 4.95 -8.12
CA LYS A 168 20.55 5.09 -6.76
C LYS A 168 19.22 4.34 -6.58
N ILE A 169 18.35 4.35 -7.60
CA ILE A 169 17.09 3.61 -7.57
C ILE A 169 17.37 2.10 -7.52
N VAL A 170 18.28 1.60 -8.35
CA VAL A 170 18.66 0.18 -8.37
C VAL A 170 19.27 -0.24 -7.02
N GLU A 171 20.14 0.58 -6.43
CA GLU A 171 20.69 0.33 -5.09
C GLU A 171 19.61 0.31 -4.01
N SER A 172 18.67 1.27 -4.04
CA SER A 172 17.56 1.31 -3.09
C SER A 172 16.64 0.09 -3.20
N ILE A 173 16.36 -0.41 -4.41
CA ILE A 173 15.55 -1.62 -4.61
C ILE A 173 16.28 -2.84 -4.04
N LYS A 174 17.58 -2.99 -4.33
CA LYS A 174 18.40 -4.08 -3.77
C LYS A 174 18.42 -4.07 -2.25
N GLU A 175 18.47 -2.89 -1.64
CA GLU A 175 18.47 -2.74 -0.18
C GLU A 175 17.11 -3.12 0.42
N GLN A 176 16.00 -2.77 -0.24
CA GLN A 176 14.64 -3.19 0.15
C GLN A 176 14.44 -4.70 0.06
N ASP A 177 14.95 -5.35 -1.00
CA ASP A 177 14.87 -6.81 -1.16
C ASP A 177 15.66 -7.52 -0.05
N LEU A 178 16.85 -7.02 0.30
CA LEU A 178 17.68 -7.58 1.36
C LEU A 178 17.04 -7.41 2.75
N GLU A 179 16.39 -6.27 3.00
CA GLU A 179 15.59 -6.02 4.21
C GLU A 179 14.39 -6.98 4.31
N LEU A 180 13.71 -7.23 3.19
CA LEU A 180 12.59 -8.16 3.10
C LEU A 180 13.04 -9.60 3.37
N GLU A 181 14.14 -10.03 2.75
CA GLU A 181 14.72 -11.36 2.94
C GLU A 181 15.08 -11.60 4.42
N LYS A 182 15.74 -10.62 5.07
CA LYS A 182 16.02 -10.66 6.51
C LYS A 182 14.74 -10.82 7.34
N ARG A 183 13.69 -10.08 7.01
CA ARG A 183 12.40 -10.14 7.73
C ARG A 183 11.72 -11.51 7.56
N VAL A 184 11.76 -12.08 6.36
CA VAL A 184 11.23 -13.42 6.07
C VAL A 184 12.04 -14.48 6.82
N ALA A 185 13.37 -14.42 6.77
CA ALA A 185 14.26 -15.32 7.51
C ALA A 185 14.03 -15.25 9.03
N MET A 186 13.85 -14.03 9.58
CA MET A 186 13.53 -13.83 10.99
C MET A 186 12.18 -14.45 11.36
N ARG A 187 11.15 -14.31 10.51
CA ARG A 187 9.84 -14.95 10.72
C ARG A 187 9.95 -16.47 10.68
N LYS A 188 10.69 -17.05 9.71
CA LYS A 188 10.95 -18.49 9.64
C LYS A 188 11.65 -18.97 10.94
N ARG A 189 12.72 -18.30 11.36
CA ARG A 189 13.44 -18.61 12.61
C ARG A 189 12.55 -18.52 13.85
N ASN A 190 11.69 -17.51 13.96
CA ASN A 190 10.78 -17.35 15.08
C ASN A 190 9.71 -18.45 15.16
N ARG A 191 9.26 -18.99 14.01
CA ARG A 191 8.36 -20.16 13.99
C ARG A 191 9.06 -21.39 14.56
N TYR A 192 10.29 -21.68 14.13
CA TYR A 192 11.08 -22.80 14.66
C TYR A 192 11.44 -22.65 16.15
N ALA A 193 11.76 -21.44 16.61
CA ALA A 193 12.08 -21.22 18.03
C ALA A 193 10.85 -21.39 18.94
N LYS A 194 9.65 -21.06 18.45
CA LYS A 194 8.41 -21.28 19.19
C LYS A 194 8.05 -22.76 19.29
N SER A 195 8.30 -23.57 18.26
CA SER A 195 8.02 -25.01 18.32
C SER A 195 8.99 -25.77 19.24
N GLN A 196 10.25 -25.36 19.37
CA GLN A 196 11.20 -26.04 20.26
C GLN A 196 10.98 -25.77 21.76
N ASN A 197 10.48 -24.60 22.14
CA ASN A 197 10.26 -24.28 23.56
C ASN A 197 9.01 -24.97 24.14
N PHE A 198 8.12 -25.52 23.31
CA PHE A 198 6.94 -26.24 23.77
C PHE A 198 7.21 -27.70 24.18
N SER A 199 8.35 -28.29 23.78
CA SER A 199 8.66 -29.69 24.11
C SER A 199 9.29 -29.89 25.50
N LEU A 200 9.87 -28.85 26.11
CA LEU A 200 10.56 -28.95 27.40
C LEU A 200 9.66 -28.66 28.61
N LEU A 201 8.46 -28.13 28.40
CA LEU A 201 7.54 -27.76 29.48
C LEU A 201 6.50 -28.85 29.84
N SER A 202 6.48 -30.01 29.17
CA SER A 202 5.48 -31.07 29.44
C SER A 202 5.88 -32.09 30.50
N LYS A 203 7.05 -31.96 31.16
CA LYS A 203 7.52 -32.94 32.17
C LYS A 203 7.52 -32.47 33.62
N LYS A 204 6.93 -31.31 33.94
CA LYS A 204 6.95 -30.81 35.34
C LYS A 204 5.67 -30.08 35.76
N SER A 205 4.54 -30.78 35.78
CA SER A 205 3.38 -30.35 36.58
C SER A 205 2.54 -31.56 37.00
N GLN A 206 3.08 -32.33 37.95
CA GLN A 206 2.27 -33.06 38.92
C GLN A 206 2.38 -32.26 40.22
N ILE A 207 1.22 -32.02 40.85
CA ILE A 207 1.02 -31.40 42.17
C ILE A 207 0.96 -29.86 42.15
N ILE A 208 -0.20 -29.30 41.80
CA ILE A 208 -0.69 -28.07 42.43
C ILE A 208 -2.14 -28.34 42.82
N ASP A 209 -2.36 -28.38 44.14
CA ASP A 209 -3.65 -28.54 44.78
C ASP A 209 -4.60 -27.39 44.46
N ASN A 210 -5.84 -27.77 44.20
CA ASN A 210 -7.00 -26.90 44.14
C ASN A 210 -7.14 -26.10 45.44
N ASN A 211 -7.12 -24.77 45.33
CA ASN A 211 -7.91 -23.95 46.23
C ASN A 211 -8.76 -22.98 45.41
N GLU A 212 -10.04 -23.23 45.52
CA GLU A 212 -11.18 -22.57 44.91
C GLU A 212 -11.47 -21.28 45.67
N SER A 213 -11.24 -20.12 45.06
CA SER A 213 -11.90 -18.89 45.50
C SER A 213 -12.16 -17.92 44.33
N TYR A 214 -13.42 -17.92 43.91
CA TYR A 214 -14.28 -16.75 43.84
C TYR A 214 -13.91 -15.59 42.89
N MET A 215 -14.68 -15.56 41.79
CA MET A 215 -15.21 -14.42 41.03
C MET A 215 -14.22 -13.46 40.36
N GLU A 216 -13.96 -13.70 39.07
CA GLU A 216 -13.90 -12.61 38.08
C GLU A 216 -14.34 -13.14 36.70
N GLU A 217 -15.45 -12.58 36.19
CA GLU A 217 -16.01 -12.90 34.89
C GLU A 217 -15.18 -12.26 33.77
N GLY A 218 -14.88 -13.04 32.74
CA GLY A 218 -14.86 -12.52 31.37
C GLY A 218 -13.51 -12.20 30.75
N ASP A 219 -12.61 -13.18 30.67
CA ASP A 219 -11.68 -13.26 29.53
C ASP A 219 -11.39 -14.73 29.17
N THR A 220 -12.19 -15.26 28.25
CA THR A 220 -12.01 -16.58 27.65
C THR A 220 -10.82 -16.57 26.67
N THR A 221 -9.59 -16.57 27.19
CA THR A 221 -8.42 -16.98 26.41
C THR A 221 -8.40 -18.49 26.31
N CYS A 222 -9.00 -18.99 25.23
CA CYS A 222 -9.02 -20.37 24.78
C CYS A 222 -7.59 -20.94 24.65
N THR A 223 -7.09 -21.50 25.75
CA THR A 223 -5.82 -22.23 25.77
C THR A 223 -6.10 -23.68 25.40
N LYS A 224 -6.41 -23.93 24.14
CA LYS A 224 -6.43 -25.28 23.58
C LYS A 224 -4.98 -25.75 23.43
N SER A 225 -4.47 -26.45 24.44
CA SER A 225 -3.23 -27.22 24.34
C SER A 225 -3.44 -28.35 23.32
N SER A 226 -3.02 -28.07 22.09
CA SER A 226 -3.03 -29.01 20.96
C SER A 226 -2.11 -30.18 21.28
N LEU A 227 -2.71 -31.31 21.63
CA LEU A 227 -2.06 -32.61 21.61
C LEU A 227 -1.69 -32.90 20.16
N PHE A 228 -0.41 -32.82 19.80
CA PHE A 228 0.05 -33.11 18.44
C PHE A 228 -0.28 -34.56 18.10
N THR A 229 -1.34 -34.78 17.35
CA THR A 229 -1.71 -36.08 16.81
C THR A 229 -0.76 -36.42 15.66
N SER A 230 -0.55 -37.71 15.39
CA SER A 230 0.25 -38.19 14.25
C SER A 230 -0.11 -37.54 12.90
N ASP A 231 -1.33 -37.00 12.79
CA ASP A 231 -1.85 -36.26 11.65
C ASP A 231 -1.05 -34.97 11.37
N ASP A 232 -0.47 -34.33 12.38
CA ASP A 232 0.29 -33.08 12.20
C ASP A 232 1.60 -33.29 11.42
N ILE A 233 2.22 -34.47 11.58
CA ILE A 233 3.46 -34.82 10.85
C ILE A 233 3.17 -35.11 9.37
N ILE A 234 2.02 -35.72 9.08
CA ILE A 234 1.58 -35.99 7.70
C ILE A 234 1.25 -34.66 7.00
N ASN A 235 0.59 -33.74 7.71
CA ASN A 235 0.27 -32.41 7.22
C ASN A 235 1.52 -31.59 6.89
N GLU A 236 2.56 -31.60 7.74
CA GLU A 236 3.79 -30.84 7.47
C GLU A 236 4.51 -31.30 6.19
N LYS A 237 4.57 -32.63 5.95
CA LYS A 237 5.17 -33.18 4.72
C LYS A 237 4.37 -32.83 3.47
N PHE A 238 3.05 -32.86 3.57
CA PHE A 238 2.16 -32.46 2.47
C PHE A 238 2.33 -30.98 2.13
N GLU A 239 2.27 -30.11 3.14
CA GLU A 239 2.41 -28.67 2.96
C GLU A 239 3.74 -28.33 2.29
N LYS A 240 4.83 -28.95 2.74
CA LYS A 240 6.15 -28.73 2.13
C LYS A 240 6.19 -29.14 0.66
N ARG A 241 5.63 -30.31 0.31
CA ARG A 241 5.62 -30.80 -1.07
C ARG A 241 4.68 -29.99 -1.97
N LEU A 242 3.59 -29.47 -1.40
CA LEU A 242 2.70 -28.54 -2.08
C LEU A 242 3.39 -27.20 -2.35
N GLU A 243 4.15 -26.67 -1.39
CA GLU A 243 4.94 -25.45 -1.56
C GLU A 243 5.99 -25.61 -2.67
N GLU A 244 6.76 -26.70 -2.65
CA GLU A 244 7.77 -27.02 -3.68
C GLU A 244 7.14 -27.11 -5.09
N LEU A 245 5.97 -27.75 -5.21
CA LEU A 245 5.22 -27.87 -6.46
C LEU A 245 4.75 -26.49 -6.95
N MET A 246 4.21 -25.65 -6.06
CA MET A 246 3.77 -24.31 -6.41
C MET A 246 4.93 -23.42 -6.88
N GLU A 247 6.09 -23.50 -6.21
CA GLU A 247 7.29 -22.75 -6.58
C GLU A 247 7.88 -23.22 -7.92
N GLN A 248 7.96 -24.53 -8.15
CA GLN A 248 8.41 -25.11 -9.41
C GLN A 248 7.49 -24.70 -10.57
N ASN A 249 6.17 -24.82 -10.40
CA ASN A 249 5.21 -24.45 -11.45
C ASN A 249 5.30 -22.95 -11.80
N LEU A 250 5.43 -22.08 -10.79
CA LEU A 250 5.54 -20.65 -10.99
C LEU A 250 6.84 -20.28 -11.74
N SER A 251 7.96 -20.88 -11.36
CA SER A 251 9.25 -20.63 -11.99
C SER A 251 9.30 -21.13 -13.43
N GLU A 252 8.81 -22.34 -13.72
CA GLU A 252 8.71 -22.87 -15.08
C GLU A 252 7.81 -22.01 -15.97
N LYS A 253 6.63 -21.60 -15.46
CA LYS A 253 5.70 -20.70 -16.15
C LYS A 253 6.35 -19.36 -16.48
N ALA A 254 7.02 -18.75 -15.50
CA ALA A 254 7.69 -17.47 -15.69
C ALA A 254 8.82 -17.55 -16.73
N LEU A 255 9.63 -18.61 -16.67
CA LEU A 255 10.72 -18.84 -17.61
C LEU A 255 10.19 -19.01 -19.04
N LYS A 256 9.12 -19.78 -19.23
CA LYS A 256 8.54 -20.00 -20.56
C LYS A 256 7.94 -18.72 -21.14
N ILE A 257 7.23 -17.92 -20.33
CA ILE A 257 6.72 -16.61 -20.76
C ILE A 257 7.86 -15.68 -21.18
N LEU A 258 8.95 -15.65 -20.40
CA LEU A 258 10.11 -14.82 -20.71
C LEU A 258 10.78 -15.24 -22.02
N GLU A 259 10.98 -16.53 -22.23
CA GLU A 259 11.55 -17.09 -23.46
C GLU A 259 10.71 -16.72 -24.69
N THR A 260 9.39 -16.95 -24.62
CA THR A 260 8.47 -16.57 -25.70
C THR A 260 8.55 -15.07 -25.98
N LYS A 261 8.46 -14.23 -24.95
CA LYS A 261 8.54 -12.78 -25.09
C LYS A 261 9.85 -12.34 -25.74
N MET A 262 10.99 -12.86 -25.27
CA MET A 262 12.31 -12.53 -25.82
C MET A 262 12.43 -12.91 -27.30
N ASN A 263 11.88 -14.07 -27.70
CA ASN A 263 11.88 -14.51 -29.10
C ASN A 263 11.08 -13.56 -30.00
N TYR A 264 9.86 -13.16 -29.59
CA TYR A 264 9.05 -12.22 -30.37
C TYR A 264 9.64 -10.81 -30.37
N GLU A 265 10.15 -10.32 -29.23
CA GLU A 265 10.77 -9.00 -29.14
C GLU A 265 12.02 -8.90 -30.02
N SER A 266 12.83 -9.97 -30.11
CA SER A 266 13.97 -10.02 -31.02
C SER A 266 13.52 -9.88 -32.48
N GLN A 267 12.52 -10.67 -32.90
CA GLN A 267 12.02 -10.62 -34.29
C GLN A 267 11.32 -9.29 -34.60
N ILE A 268 10.56 -8.73 -33.65
CA ILE A 268 9.91 -7.43 -33.80
C ILE A 268 10.96 -6.33 -33.92
N SER A 269 12.05 -6.38 -33.14
CA SER A 269 13.12 -5.39 -33.22
C SER A 269 13.74 -5.35 -34.61
N GLU A 270 13.98 -6.50 -35.23
CA GLU A 270 14.52 -6.60 -36.60
C GLU A 270 13.58 -6.04 -37.66
N LEU A 271 12.26 -6.13 -37.47
CA LEU A 271 11.26 -5.63 -38.42
C LEU A 271 10.88 -4.17 -38.19
N SER A 272 11.11 -3.64 -36.98
CA SER A 272 10.68 -2.30 -36.56
C SER A 272 11.39 -1.14 -37.26
N GLU A 273 12.52 -1.40 -37.92
CA GLU A 273 13.25 -0.41 -38.71
C GLU A 273 12.58 -0.08 -40.06
N GLY A 274 11.61 -0.89 -40.50
CA GLY A 274 10.93 -0.73 -41.78
C GLY A 274 9.64 0.09 -41.71
N SER A 275 9.47 1.06 -42.61
CA SER A 275 8.23 1.85 -42.71
C SER A 275 7.13 1.14 -43.51
N GLY A 276 5.86 1.30 -43.12
CA GLY A 276 4.70 0.93 -43.94
C GLY A 276 4.13 -0.44 -43.60
N LEU A 277 4.08 -1.35 -44.59
CA LEU A 277 3.47 -2.68 -44.48
C LEU A 277 4.03 -3.53 -43.32
N LEU A 278 5.29 -3.31 -42.96
CA LEU A 278 5.96 -4.01 -41.86
C LEU A 278 5.35 -3.72 -40.49
N ASN A 279 4.74 -2.54 -40.29
CA ASN A 279 4.05 -2.25 -39.03
C ASN A 279 2.85 -3.17 -38.81
N LEU A 280 2.11 -3.52 -39.86
CA LEU A 280 0.99 -4.47 -39.76
C LEU A 280 1.48 -5.87 -39.37
N VAL A 281 2.67 -6.27 -39.84
CA VAL A 281 3.30 -7.53 -39.45
C VAL A 281 3.71 -7.48 -37.98
N VAL A 282 4.32 -6.39 -37.53
CA VAL A 282 4.70 -6.18 -36.12
C VAL A 282 3.47 -6.24 -35.21
N ASP A 283 2.35 -5.64 -35.60
CA ASP A 283 1.12 -5.67 -34.81
C ASP A 283 0.52 -7.09 -34.71
N GLU A 284 0.51 -7.84 -35.82
CA GLU A 284 0.08 -9.26 -35.79
C GLU A 284 1.03 -10.12 -34.95
N MET A 285 2.34 -9.87 -35.00
CA MET A 285 3.31 -10.58 -34.16
C MET A 285 3.11 -10.31 -32.67
N LYS A 286 2.81 -9.06 -32.28
CA LYS A 286 2.47 -8.73 -30.89
C LYS A 286 1.20 -9.45 -30.44
N LYS A 287 0.21 -9.55 -31.32
CA LYS A 287 -1.03 -10.29 -31.05
C LYS A 287 -0.74 -11.78 -30.84
N ASN A 288 0.03 -12.40 -31.74
CA ASN A 288 0.43 -13.81 -31.62
C ASN A 288 1.25 -14.08 -30.35
N MET A 289 2.17 -13.19 -29.99
CA MET A 289 2.92 -13.27 -28.73
C MET A 289 1.98 -13.32 -27.52
N ASN A 290 0.96 -12.45 -27.47
CA ASN A 290 0.01 -12.42 -26.36
C ASN A 290 -0.90 -13.66 -26.33
N GLU A 291 -1.32 -14.16 -27.49
CA GLU A 291 -2.09 -15.40 -27.60
C GLU A 291 -1.28 -16.60 -27.09
N GLU A 292 -0.01 -16.71 -27.49
CA GLU A 292 0.88 -17.78 -27.03
C GLU A 292 1.15 -17.69 -25.51
N ILE A 293 1.39 -16.49 -24.97
CA ILE A 293 1.51 -16.28 -23.52
C ILE A 293 0.24 -16.73 -22.80
N THR A 294 -0.94 -16.46 -23.35
CA THR A 294 -2.22 -16.89 -22.76
C THR A 294 -2.32 -18.41 -22.74
N GLN A 295 -1.95 -19.09 -23.82
CA GLN A 295 -1.92 -20.56 -23.89
C GLN A 295 -0.93 -21.17 -22.89
N ILE A 296 0.26 -20.56 -22.73
CA ILE A 296 1.25 -20.98 -21.73
C ILE A 296 0.65 -20.86 -20.32
N VAL A 297 -0.02 -19.75 -20.02
CA VAL A 297 -0.66 -19.53 -18.71
C VAL A 297 -1.69 -20.61 -18.41
N GLU A 298 -2.59 -20.91 -19.36
CA GLU A 298 -3.61 -21.94 -19.20
C GLU A 298 -2.99 -23.34 -19.04
N PHE A 299 -1.98 -23.67 -19.84
CA PHE A 299 -1.27 -24.95 -19.76
C PHE A 299 -0.66 -25.18 -18.38
N TYR A 300 0.10 -24.22 -17.85
CA TYR A 300 0.75 -24.36 -16.55
C TYR A 300 -0.25 -24.36 -15.38
N ASP A 301 -1.34 -23.61 -15.50
CA ASP A 301 -2.40 -23.61 -14.49
C ASP A 301 -3.14 -24.96 -14.44
N ASN A 302 -3.35 -25.61 -15.60
CA ASN A 302 -3.92 -26.94 -15.68
C ASN A 302 -2.95 -28.01 -15.16
N LYS A 303 -1.67 -27.96 -15.57
CA LYS A 303 -0.59 -28.82 -15.05
C LYS A 303 -0.54 -28.77 -13.52
N ARG A 304 -0.55 -27.56 -12.94
CA ARG A 304 -0.57 -27.37 -11.48
C ARG A 304 -1.78 -28.03 -10.82
N LYS A 305 -2.98 -27.87 -11.38
CA LYS A 305 -4.21 -28.48 -10.84
C LYS A 305 -4.11 -30.00 -10.85
N GLU A 306 -3.58 -30.59 -11.92
CA GLU A 306 -3.38 -32.04 -12.02
C GLU A 306 -2.35 -32.56 -11.03
N GLU A 307 -1.21 -31.87 -10.87
CA GLU A 307 -0.17 -32.27 -9.92
C GLU A 307 -0.66 -32.16 -8.46
N ILE A 308 -1.40 -31.10 -8.12
CA ILE A 308 -2.04 -30.97 -6.80
C ILE A 308 -3.04 -32.11 -6.56
N LYS A 309 -3.80 -32.49 -7.58
CA LYS A 309 -4.74 -33.61 -7.49
C LYS A 309 -4.01 -34.94 -7.21
N LYS A 310 -2.93 -35.22 -7.95
CA LYS A 310 -2.07 -36.40 -7.73
C LYS A 310 -1.47 -36.40 -6.33
N LEU A 311 -0.96 -35.25 -5.87
CA LEU A 311 -0.39 -35.12 -4.54
C LEU A 311 -1.40 -35.41 -3.43
N LYS A 312 -2.67 -34.99 -3.61
CA LYS A 312 -3.75 -35.36 -2.68
C LYS A 312 -4.00 -36.87 -2.69
N GLU A 313 -4.11 -37.47 -3.88
CA GLU A 313 -4.31 -38.92 -4.02
C GLU A 313 -3.16 -39.74 -3.39
N GLU A 314 -1.92 -39.25 -3.42
CA GLU A 314 -0.76 -39.88 -2.78
C GLU A 314 -0.82 -39.93 -1.25
N ILE A 315 -1.59 -39.05 -0.60
CA ILE A 315 -1.66 -38.95 0.87
C ILE A 315 -2.88 -39.69 1.44
N TYR A 316 -3.97 -39.75 0.69
CA TYR A 316 -5.18 -40.43 1.11
C TYR A 316 -5.17 -41.95 0.83
N ASN A 317 -4.19 -42.43 0.05
CA ASN A 317 -3.95 -43.86 -0.21
C ASN A 317 -2.80 -44.39 0.64
#